data_AF-F0EZV8-F1
#
_entry.id   AF-F0EZV8-F1
#
_cell.length_a   1.000
_cell.length_b   1.000
_cell.length_c   1.000
_cell.angle_alpha   90.00
_cell.angle_beta   90.00
_cell.angle_gamma   90.00
#
_symmetry.space_group_name_H-M   'P 1'
#
loop_
_entity.id
_entity.type
_entity.pdbx_description
1 polymer ?
#
loop_
_entity_poly.entity_id
_entity_poly.type
_entity_poly.pdbx_seq_one_letter_code
_entity_poly.pdbx_strand_id
1 'polypeptide(L)'
;MQNGQMQQHCDFNPLQPISGSLHMNPPLFPYLAEHGRAAVAQIAALSAFDGERAENLRVLRQVVERQNGCLTAEQCTAYFPSEVLDYAASRPDQAAAYTAALLILLQSAIVHRRHSTELGLCRDRYRRENIGCRLPEAMRQALDEAFAAAEGQGVLA
;
A
#
# COMPACT_ATOMS: atom_id res chain seq x y z
N MET A 1 -33.77 -22.17 19.86
CA MET A 1 -33.53 -21.06 18.93
C MET A 1 -32.03 -20.94 18.74
N GLN A 2 -31.53 -21.39 17.58
CA GLN A 2 -30.11 -21.33 17.21
C GLN A 2 -29.84 -19.93 16.65
N ASN A 3 -29.00 -19.15 17.33
CA ASN A 3 -28.48 -17.90 16.78
C ASN A 3 -27.08 -18.20 16.23
N GLY A 4 -27.00 -18.32 14.90
CA GLY A 4 -25.75 -18.51 14.18
C GLY A 4 -24.97 -17.21 14.15
N GLN A 5 -23.93 -17.10 14.97
CA GLN A 5 -22.86 -16.14 14.75
C GLN A 5 -21.89 -16.74 13.73
N MET A 6 -21.97 -16.31 12.48
CA MET A 6 -20.88 -16.49 11.52
C MET A 6 -19.71 -15.61 11.96
N GLN A 7 -18.83 -16.13 12.81
CA GLN A 7 -17.49 -15.61 12.96
C GLN A 7 -16.73 -15.94 11.67
N GLN A 8 -16.48 -14.92 10.84
CA GLN A 8 -15.50 -15.02 9.76
C GLN A 8 -14.11 -15.09 10.39
N HIS A 9 -13.74 -16.30 10.82
CA HIS A 9 -12.41 -16.63 11.26
C HIS A 9 -11.50 -16.53 10.03
N CYS A 10 -10.75 -15.45 9.92
CA CYS A 10 -9.60 -15.41 9.03
C CYS A 10 -8.57 -16.38 9.63
N ASP A 11 -8.43 -17.58 9.05
CA ASP A 11 -7.39 -18.52 9.46
C ASP A 11 -6.02 -17.97 9.04
N PHE A 12 -5.45 -17.17 9.94
CA PHE A 12 -4.07 -16.72 9.90
C PHE A 12 -3.18 -17.90 10.21
N ASN A 13 -2.62 -18.54 9.19
CA ASN A 13 -1.53 -19.47 9.39
C ASN A 13 -0.27 -18.63 9.69
N PRO A 14 0.35 -18.74 10.89
CA PRO A 14 1.55 -17.97 11.19
C PRO A 14 2.71 -18.51 10.32
N LEU A 15 3.04 -17.80 9.25
CA LEU A 15 4.26 -18.04 8.50
C LEU A 15 5.45 -17.73 9.42
N GLN A 16 6.37 -18.70 9.50
CA GLN A 16 7.51 -18.67 10.40
C GLN A 16 8.38 -17.41 10.19
N PRO A 17 8.99 -16.88 11.26
CA PRO A 17 9.86 -15.72 11.16
C PRO A 17 11.04 -16.08 10.27
N ILE A 18 11.18 -15.38 9.14
CA ILE A 18 12.35 -15.52 8.28
C ILE A 18 13.54 -14.92 9.06
N SER A 19 14.21 -15.76 9.84
CA SER A 19 15.48 -15.46 10.50
C SER A 19 16.58 -15.50 9.45
N GLY A 20 16.63 -14.45 8.64
CA GLY A 20 17.72 -14.15 7.73
C GLY A 20 17.91 -12.65 7.82
N SER A 21 19.12 -12.22 8.17
CA SER A 21 19.53 -10.80 8.14
C SER A 21 18.89 -10.13 6.93
N LEU A 22 17.99 -9.15 7.15
CA LEU A 22 17.39 -8.34 6.09
C LEU A 22 18.56 -7.61 5.42
N HIS A 23 19.19 -8.26 4.46
CA HIS A 23 19.99 -7.58 3.46
C HIS A 23 19.02 -6.56 2.87
N MET A 24 19.24 -5.29 3.19
CA MET A 24 18.33 -4.18 2.89
C MET A 24 18.33 -3.98 1.38
N ASN A 25 17.58 -4.83 0.69
CA ASN A 25 17.30 -4.67 -0.72
C ASN A 25 16.60 -3.31 -0.86
N PRO A 26 17.05 -2.44 -1.79
CA PRO A 26 16.38 -1.17 -2.03
C PRO A 26 14.87 -1.40 -2.31
N PRO A 27 14.02 -0.38 -2.14
CA PRO A 27 12.61 -0.49 -2.49
C PRO A 27 12.45 -1.13 -3.87
N LEU A 28 11.49 -2.05 -4.00
CA LEU A 28 11.20 -2.70 -5.28
C LEU A 28 10.83 -1.66 -6.34
N PHE A 29 10.24 -0.54 -5.90
CA PHE A 29 9.86 0.58 -6.73
C PHE A 29 10.76 1.80 -6.43
N PRO A 30 11.65 2.20 -7.36
CA PRO A 30 12.58 3.32 -7.17
C PRO A 30 11.90 4.64 -6.80
N TYR A 31 10.67 4.86 -7.28
CA TYR A 31 9.87 6.04 -6.93
C TYR A 31 9.73 6.25 -5.41
N LEU A 32 9.63 5.17 -4.62
CA LEU A 32 9.56 5.27 -3.15
C LEU A 32 10.88 5.72 -2.53
N ALA A 33 12.02 5.34 -3.11
CA ALA A 33 13.33 5.77 -2.63
C ALA A 33 13.52 7.29 -2.81
N GLU A 34 13.03 7.83 -3.93
CA GLU A 34 13.20 9.24 -4.30
C GLU A 34 12.14 10.15 -3.66
N HIS A 35 10.88 9.71 -3.63
CA HIS A 35 9.74 10.56 -3.26
C HIS A 35 9.02 10.12 -1.98
N GLY A 36 9.33 8.93 -1.45
CA GLY A 36 8.59 8.34 -0.33
C GLY A 36 8.56 9.25 0.90
N ARG A 37 9.68 9.88 1.27
CA ARG A 37 9.76 10.74 2.46
C ARG A 37 8.82 11.95 2.40
N ALA A 38 8.66 12.56 1.23
CA ALA A 38 7.73 13.68 1.06
C ALA A 38 6.27 13.18 1.03
N ALA A 39 6.05 12.04 0.39
CA ALA A 39 4.71 11.48 0.23
C ALA A 39 4.11 10.96 1.55
N VAL A 40 4.91 10.42 2.49
CA VAL A 40 4.38 9.94 3.78
C VAL A 40 3.76 11.05 4.63
N ALA A 41 4.27 12.27 4.53
CA ALA A 41 3.67 13.43 5.19
C ALA A 41 2.29 13.75 4.60
N GLN A 42 2.15 13.66 3.27
CA GLN A 42 0.88 13.88 2.59
C GLN A 42 -0.12 12.77 2.92
N ILE A 43 0.30 11.50 2.90
CA ILE A 43 -0.56 10.36 3.26
C ILE A 43 -1.08 10.52 4.70
N ALA A 44 -0.20 10.80 5.66
CA ALA A 44 -0.60 10.96 7.05
C ALA A 44 -1.60 12.12 7.23
N ALA A 45 -1.42 13.22 6.49
CA ALA A 45 -2.29 14.39 6.55
C ALA A 45 -3.74 14.11 6.11
N LEU A 46 -3.99 13.00 5.39
CA LEU A 46 -5.33 12.57 4.99
C LEU A 46 -6.14 11.98 6.15
N SER A 47 -5.49 11.67 7.28
CA SER A 47 -6.17 11.19 8.49
C SER A 47 -6.99 12.32 9.13
N ALA A 48 -8.23 12.02 9.51
CA ALA A 48 -9.17 13.00 10.05
C ALA A 48 -8.80 13.49 11.45
N PHE A 49 -8.20 12.63 12.28
CA PHE A 49 -7.87 12.93 13.67
C PHE A 49 -6.37 13.18 13.87
N ASP A 50 -6.01 14.15 14.70
CA ASP A 50 -4.61 14.54 14.92
C ASP A 50 -3.77 13.42 15.57
N GLY A 51 -4.35 12.65 16.48
CA GLY A 51 -3.68 11.49 17.09
C GLY A 51 -3.37 10.39 16.08
N GLU A 52 -4.32 10.11 15.19
CA GLU A 52 -4.16 9.15 14.10
C GLU A 52 -3.14 9.65 13.07
N ARG A 53 -3.18 10.95 12.72
CA ARG A 53 -2.20 11.58 11.83
C ARG A 53 -0.77 11.42 12.33
N ALA A 54 -0.53 11.67 13.63
CA ALA A 54 0.80 11.56 14.21
C ALA A 54 1.32 10.11 14.19
N GLU A 55 0.45 9.15 14.51
CA GLU A 55 0.80 7.73 14.52
C GLU A 55 1.01 7.19 13.10
N ASN A 56 0.11 7.53 12.16
CA ASN A 56 0.24 7.21 10.73
C ASN A 56 1.55 7.78 10.16
N LEU A 57 1.89 9.02 10.49
CA LEU A 57 3.17 9.60 10.08
C LEU A 57 4.37 8.83 10.63
N ARG A 58 4.34 8.47 11.92
CA ARG A 58 5.42 7.73 12.59
C ARG A 58 5.63 6.37 11.91
N VAL A 59 4.56 5.63 11.66
CA VAL A 59 4.63 4.31 11.03
C VAL A 59 5.04 4.41 9.56
N LEU A 60 4.45 5.30 8.77
CA LEU A 60 4.80 5.44 7.35
C LEU A 60 6.25 5.88 7.16
N ARG A 61 6.79 6.74 8.04
CA ARG A 61 8.22 7.08 8.04
C ARG A 61 9.08 5.86 8.34
N GLN A 62 8.71 5.05 9.33
CA GLN A 62 9.42 3.80 9.61
C GLN A 62 9.41 2.87 8.39
N VAL A 63 8.29 2.76 7.68
CA VAL A 63 8.13 1.92 6.49
C VAL A 63 9.08 2.37 5.38
N VAL A 64 9.06 3.66 5.03
CA VAL A 64 9.89 4.19 3.94
C VAL A 64 11.38 4.25 4.32
N GLU A 65 11.71 4.69 5.53
CA GLU A 65 13.10 4.94 5.93
C GLU A 65 13.83 3.69 6.44
N ARG A 66 13.10 2.70 6.98
CA ARG A 66 13.71 1.53 7.64
C ARG A 66 13.25 0.18 7.11
N GLN A 67 12.16 0.14 6.35
CA GLN A 67 11.59 -1.09 5.81
C GLN A 67 11.53 -1.06 4.27
N ASN A 68 12.23 -0.11 3.66
CA ASN A 68 12.34 0.10 2.21
C ASN A 68 10.99 0.16 1.49
N GLY A 69 9.94 0.67 2.13
CA GLY A 69 8.60 0.75 1.55
C GLY A 69 7.75 -0.52 1.71
N CYS A 70 8.20 -1.51 2.48
CA CYS A 70 7.45 -2.74 2.76
C CYS A 70 6.84 -2.71 4.18
N LEU A 71 5.54 -2.84 4.28
CA LEU A 71 4.82 -3.02 5.54
C LEU A 71 5.09 -4.41 6.10
N THR A 72 5.12 -4.56 7.43
CA THR A 72 5.04 -5.88 8.08
C THR A 72 3.63 -6.48 7.94
N ALA A 73 3.47 -7.78 8.19
CA ALA A 73 2.16 -8.43 8.16
C ALA A 73 1.14 -7.78 9.11
N GLU A 74 1.57 -7.35 10.28
CA GLU A 74 0.75 -6.63 11.27
C GLU A 74 0.36 -5.22 10.77
N GLN A 75 1.30 -4.51 10.15
CA GLN A 75 1.03 -3.20 9.58
C GLN A 75 0.07 -3.27 8.39
N CYS A 76 0.15 -4.32 7.56
CA CYS A 76 -0.81 -4.56 6.46
C CYS A 76 -2.26 -4.66 6.96
N THR A 77 -2.51 -5.20 8.16
CA THR A 77 -3.86 -5.31 8.72
C THR A 77 -4.32 -4.05 9.44
N ALA A 78 -3.40 -3.29 10.01
CA ALA A 78 -3.73 -2.11 10.82
C ALA A 78 -3.84 -0.81 10.00
N TYR A 79 -3.15 -0.73 8.86
CA TYR A 79 -2.96 0.53 8.13
C TYR A 79 -3.64 0.56 6.76
N PHE A 80 -4.50 -0.39 6.40
CA PHE A 80 -5.15 -0.40 5.08
C PHE A 80 -6.18 0.72 4.97
N PRO A 81 -5.91 1.84 4.27
CA PRO A 81 -6.82 2.96 4.31
C PRO A 81 -7.41 3.08 2.91
N SER A 82 -8.30 2.15 2.58
CA SER A 82 -9.10 2.22 1.35
C SER A 82 -9.73 3.60 1.19
N GLU A 83 -10.21 4.17 2.30
CA GLU A 83 -10.76 5.53 2.37
C GLU A 83 -9.74 6.61 2.00
N VAL A 84 -8.47 6.47 2.42
CA VAL A 84 -7.39 7.43 2.08
C VAL A 84 -7.01 7.33 0.60
N LEU A 85 -6.97 6.11 0.06
CA LEU A 85 -6.73 5.90 -1.37
C LEU A 85 -7.87 6.48 -2.22
N ASP A 86 -9.11 6.24 -1.82
CA ASP A 86 -10.29 6.75 -2.50
C ASP A 86 -10.34 8.29 -2.46
N TYR A 87 -10.01 8.86 -1.30
CA TYR A 87 -9.92 10.31 -1.14
C TYR A 87 -8.80 10.89 -2.02
N ALA A 88 -7.60 10.31 -1.98
CA ALA A 88 -6.46 10.78 -2.77
C ALA A 88 -6.70 10.62 -4.29
N ALA A 89 -7.35 9.53 -4.73
CA ALA A 89 -7.69 9.29 -6.14
C ALA A 89 -8.63 10.35 -6.75
N SER A 90 -9.44 10.99 -5.89
CA SER A 90 -10.35 12.07 -6.30
C SER A 90 -9.68 13.43 -6.44
N ARG A 91 -8.42 13.57 -6.00
CA ARG A 91 -7.73 14.85 -5.80
C ARG A 91 -6.38 14.93 -6.53
N PRO A 92 -6.26 15.77 -7.56
CA PRO A 92 -4.99 15.95 -8.28
C PRO A 92 -3.84 16.44 -7.39
N ASP A 93 -4.13 17.25 -6.37
CA ASP A 93 -3.14 17.75 -5.40
C ASP A 93 -2.57 16.64 -4.49
N GLN A 94 -3.19 15.45 -4.48
CA GLN A 94 -2.78 14.30 -3.69
C GLN A 94 -2.18 13.16 -4.54
N ALA A 95 -1.80 13.44 -5.79
CA ALA A 95 -1.23 12.45 -6.71
C ALA A 95 0.00 11.72 -6.12
N ALA A 96 0.86 12.43 -5.40
CA ALA A 96 2.04 11.83 -4.78
C ALA A 96 1.68 10.92 -3.59
N ALA A 97 0.71 11.32 -2.76
CA ALA A 97 0.20 10.50 -1.67
C ALA A 97 -0.47 9.21 -2.18
N TYR A 98 -1.34 9.35 -3.19
CA TYR A 98 -1.99 8.23 -3.87
C TYR A 98 -0.96 7.24 -4.42
N THR A 99 0.02 7.75 -5.17
CA THR A 99 1.07 6.94 -5.80
C THR A 99 1.90 6.20 -4.76
N ALA A 100 2.43 6.90 -3.76
CA ALA A 100 3.28 6.27 -2.76
C ALA A 100 2.51 5.25 -1.89
N ALA A 101 1.26 5.54 -1.53
CA ALA A 101 0.43 4.60 -0.78
C ALA A 101 0.21 3.30 -1.56
N LEU A 102 -0.15 3.38 -2.85
CA LEU A 102 -0.32 2.18 -3.68
C LEU A 102 0.99 1.40 -3.86
N LEU A 103 2.11 2.09 -4.08
CA LEU A 103 3.41 1.43 -4.22
C LEU A 103 3.81 0.68 -2.95
N ILE A 104 3.60 1.28 -1.76
CA ILE A 104 3.85 0.62 -0.48
C ILE A 104 3.00 -0.66 -0.36
N LEU A 105 1.72 -0.58 -0.70
CA LEU A 105 0.80 -1.72 -0.60
C LEU A 105 1.15 -2.83 -1.60
N LEU A 106 1.39 -2.49 -2.86
CA LEU A 106 1.79 -3.45 -3.90
C LEU A 106 3.11 -4.13 -3.55
N GLN A 107 4.10 -3.36 -3.09
CA GLN A 107 5.39 -3.93 -2.68
C GLN A 107 5.22 -4.89 -1.51
N SER A 108 4.42 -4.51 -0.51
CA SER A 108 4.15 -5.35 0.65
C SER A 108 3.45 -6.65 0.23
N ALA A 109 2.45 -6.56 -0.64
CA ALA A 109 1.73 -7.73 -1.12
C ALA A 109 2.63 -8.67 -1.94
N ILE A 110 3.54 -8.14 -2.77
CA ILE A 110 4.55 -8.92 -3.49
C ILE A 110 5.54 -9.61 -2.54
N VAL A 111 6.13 -8.86 -1.61
CA VAL A 111 7.14 -9.38 -0.68
C VAL A 111 6.56 -10.49 0.19
N HIS A 112 5.33 -10.32 0.67
CA HIS A 112 4.64 -11.32 1.49
C HIS A 112 3.93 -12.40 0.67
N ARG A 113 3.98 -12.34 -0.67
CA ARG A 113 3.24 -13.23 -1.59
C ARG A 113 1.77 -13.36 -1.21
N ARG A 114 1.14 -12.25 -0.88
CA ARG A 114 -0.22 -12.19 -0.36
C ARG A 114 -1.19 -11.76 -1.44
N HIS A 115 -2.08 -12.66 -1.83
CA HIS A 115 -3.18 -12.32 -2.73
C HIS A 115 -4.10 -11.24 -2.11
N SER A 116 -4.45 -10.22 -2.89
CA SER A 116 -5.36 -9.14 -2.45
C SER A 116 -6.37 -8.78 -3.54
N THR A 117 -7.63 -9.12 -3.28
CA THR A 117 -8.76 -8.70 -4.12
C THR A 117 -8.92 -7.18 -4.14
N GLU A 118 -8.65 -6.51 -3.02
CA GLU A 118 -8.78 -5.04 -2.92
C GLU A 118 -7.75 -4.33 -3.81
N LEU A 119 -6.51 -4.83 -3.89
CA LEU A 119 -5.52 -4.29 -4.82
C LEU A 119 -5.89 -4.56 -6.28
N GLY A 120 -6.53 -5.71 -6.57
CA GLY A 120 -7.13 -5.99 -7.87
C GLY A 120 -8.22 -4.97 -8.24
N LEU A 121 -9.10 -4.64 -7.30
CA LEU A 121 -10.12 -3.59 -7.49
C LEU A 121 -9.49 -2.20 -7.67
N CYS A 122 -8.41 -1.90 -6.95
CA CYS A 122 -7.66 -0.64 -7.11
C CYS A 122 -7.08 -0.53 -8.53
N ARG A 123 -6.50 -1.61 -9.07
CA ARG A 123 -6.01 -1.67 -10.46
C ARG A 123 -7.14 -1.39 -11.45
N ASP A 124 -8.26 -2.08 -11.29
CA ASP A 124 -9.39 -1.97 -12.20
C ASP A 124 -9.97 -0.57 -12.18
N ARG A 125 -10.09 0.04 -10.98
CA ARG A 125 -10.48 1.43 -10.80
C ARG A 125 -9.49 2.39 -11.45
N TYR A 126 -8.19 2.20 -11.21
CA TYR A 126 -7.12 3.00 -11.77
C TYR A 126 -7.19 3.08 -13.31
N ARG A 127 -7.49 1.95 -13.96
CA ARG A 127 -7.71 1.87 -15.42
C ARG A 127 -9.08 2.43 -15.84
N ARG A 128 -10.18 1.98 -15.23
CA ARG A 128 -11.56 2.30 -15.65
C ARG A 128 -11.90 3.78 -15.46
N GLU A 129 -11.45 4.39 -14.37
CA GLU A 129 -11.71 5.80 -14.05
C GLU A 129 -10.64 6.74 -14.65
N ASN A 130 -9.75 6.23 -15.51
CA ASN A 130 -8.65 6.99 -16.11
C ASN A 130 -7.81 7.76 -15.06
N ILE A 131 -7.63 7.19 -13.87
CA ILE A 131 -6.84 7.81 -12.80
C ILE A 131 -5.40 8.00 -13.28
N GLY A 132 -4.82 6.97 -13.90
CA GLY A 132 -3.46 7.04 -14.46
C GLY A 132 -3.24 8.16 -15.47
N CYS A 133 -4.26 8.50 -16.28
CA CYS A 133 -4.16 9.60 -17.26
C CYS A 133 -4.11 10.99 -16.61
N ARG A 134 -4.57 11.11 -15.36
CA ARG A 134 -4.56 12.37 -14.59
C ARG A 134 -3.29 12.53 -13.76
N LEU A 135 -2.49 11.47 -13.62
CA LEU A 135 -1.24 11.50 -12.88
C LEU A 135 -0.09 12.04 -13.75
N PRO A 136 0.91 12.70 -13.14
CA PRO A 136 2.19 12.95 -13.79
C PRO A 136 2.80 11.66 -14.35
N GLU A 137 3.50 11.78 -15.48
CA GLU A 137 4.00 10.63 -16.25
C GLU A 137 4.86 9.67 -15.40
N ALA A 138 5.78 10.21 -14.59
CA ALA A 138 6.64 9.39 -13.73
C ALA A 138 5.85 8.58 -12.68
N MET A 139 4.78 9.16 -12.12
CA MET A 139 3.91 8.49 -11.16
C MET A 139 3.07 7.40 -11.82
N ARG A 140 2.51 7.70 -13.01
CA ARG A 140 1.78 6.74 -13.83
C ARG A 140 2.65 5.54 -14.16
N GLN A 141 3.87 5.79 -14.67
CA GLN A 141 4.80 4.73 -15.02
C GLN A 141 5.15 3.85 -13.81
N ALA A 142 5.43 4.46 -12.65
CA ALA A 142 5.72 3.71 -11.44
C ALA A 142 4.55 2.79 -11.02
N LEU A 143 3.30 3.27 -11.13
CA LEU A 143 2.12 2.46 -10.82
C LEU A 143 1.88 1.37 -11.87
N ASP A 144 2.04 1.66 -13.16
CA ASP A 144 1.88 0.69 -14.23
C ASP A 144 2.88 -0.48 -14.08
N GLU A 145 4.14 -0.17 -13.77
CA GLU A 145 5.19 -1.16 -13.48
C GLU A 145 4.86 -1.98 -12.22
N ALA A 146 4.36 -1.32 -11.16
CA ALA A 146 4.01 -1.99 -9.91
C ALA A 146 2.81 -2.92 -10.05
N PHE A 147 1.77 -2.51 -10.78
CA PHE A 147 0.63 -3.37 -11.08
C PHE A 147 1.03 -4.55 -11.97
N ALA A 148 1.87 -4.34 -12.99
CA ALA A 148 2.38 -5.42 -13.83
C ALA A 148 3.23 -6.43 -13.03
N ALA A 149 4.07 -5.94 -12.11
CA ALA A 149 4.86 -6.80 -11.23
C ALA A 149 3.96 -7.63 -10.29
N ALA A 150 2.92 -7.03 -9.72
CA ALA A 150 1.98 -7.72 -8.85
C ALA A 150 1.12 -8.75 -9.61
N GLU A 151 0.70 -8.44 -10.85
CA GLU A 151 0.04 -9.40 -11.75
C GLU A 151 0.97 -10.59 -12.06
N GLY A 152 2.23 -10.33 -12.44
CA GLY A 152 3.20 -11.37 -12.75
C GLY A 152 3.54 -12.30 -11.57
N GLN A 153 3.32 -11.83 -10.33
CA GLN A 153 3.52 -12.60 -9.10
C GLN A 153 2.23 -13.27 -8.59
N GLY A 154 1.09 -13.12 -9.29
CA GLY A 154 -0.20 -13.71 -8.88
C GLY A 154 -0.79 -13.07 -7.62
N VAL A 155 -0.41 -11.83 -7.31
CA VAL A 155 -0.85 -11.09 -6.12
C VAL A 155 -2.21 -10.42 -6.34
N LEU A 156 -2.53 -10.12 -7.59
CA LEU A 156 -3.77 -9.46 -8.00
C LEU A 156 -4.77 -10.50 -8.53
N ALA A 157 -6.02 -10.39 -8.09
CA ALA A 157 -7.14 -11.18 -8.56
C ALA A 157 -7.51 -10.90 -10.02
#